data_AF-A0A6N9IU02-F1
#
_entry.id   AF-A0A6N9IU02-F1
#
_cell.length_a   1.000
_cell.length_b   1.000
_cell.length_c   1.000
_cell.angle_alpha   90.00
_cell.angle_beta   90.00
_cell.angle_gamma   90.00
#
_symmetry.space_group_name_H-M   'P 1'
#
loop_
_entity.id
_entity.type
_entity.pdbx_description
1 polymer ?
#
loop_
_entity_poly.entity_id
_entity_poly.type
_entity_poly.pdbx_seq_one_letter_code
_entity_poly.pdbx_strand_id
1 'polypeptide(L)'
;MSQFIPTGMIRFMTFEINSAYLAAEGLLEPLLQELEGITDIHDQLVLSSQPAKQSYWAQNIWRNPKIIQIDSINDAARKLRSLHRNWCLYSHTLHRRAKLILDKLPPVSSSPMSFPVSLSTTQLGSFTLLDENTLLASPECSSAFPNGKPLFVEDRNGPPNRAYLKLYEALTIAGTTPQPGEFCIDVGGSPGGWAWVINQCGADVLSIDRSPLSLSMQNKKGVTFQKRDAFKLLPGEFENQHVDWLFSDIICYPEKLYDWILEWVESGICKNFICTIKFKGEPDLSIADKF
;
A
#
# COMPACT_ATOMS: atom_id res chain seq x y z
N MET A 1 -0.42 5.07 -58.41
CA MET A 1 1.04 5.31 -58.46
C MET A 1 1.58 5.06 -57.07
N SER A 2 2.34 3.98 -56.93
CA SER A 2 3.03 3.59 -55.70
C SER A 2 4.16 4.57 -55.41
N GLN A 3 4.15 5.19 -54.22
CA GLN A 3 5.33 5.86 -53.68
C GLN A 3 5.91 4.99 -52.58
N PHE A 4 7.06 4.38 -52.91
CA PHE A 4 7.96 3.72 -51.99
C PHE A 4 8.44 4.74 -50.94
N ILE A 5 8.25 4.40 -49.66
CA ILE A 5 8.91 5.08 -48.55
C ILE A 5 10.30 4.44 -48.38
N PRO A 6 11.41 5.19 -48.35
CA PRO A 6 12.75 4.62 -48.27
C PRO A 6 13.00 3.97 -46.91
N THR A 7 13.54 2.75 -46.97
CA THR A 7 14.11 2.02 -45.83
C THR A 7 15.40 2.72 -45.39
N GLY A 8 15.34 3.50 -44.31
CA GLY A 8 16.51 4.19 -43.77
C GLY A 8 16.23 4.87 -42.43
N MET A 9 16.89 4.36 -41.38
CA MET A 9 16.92 4.89 -40.00
C MET A 9 15.57 4.95 -39.28
N ILE A 10 15.15 3.81 -38.71
CA ILE A 10 14.35 3.84 -37.48
C ILE A 10 15.26 4.41 -36.39
N ARG A 11 15.23 5.73 -36.22
CA ARG A 11 15.70 6.37 -35.01
C ARG A 11 14.80 5.79 -33.91
N PHE A 12 15.31 4.86 -33.10
CA PHE A 12 14.63 4.44 -31.88
C PHE A 12 14.37 5.72 -31.09
N MET A 13 13.15 6.24 -31.15
CA MET A 13 12.68 7.21 -30.19
C MET A 13 12.73 6.45 -28.87
N THR A 14 13.83 6.63 -28.14
CA THR A 14 13.87 6.31 -26.72
C THR A 14 12.89 7.27 -26.10
N PHE A 15 11.65 6.81 -25.94
CA PHE A 15 10.68 7.56 -25.15
C PHE A 15 11.32 7.76 -23.77
N GLU A 16 11.50 9.01 -23.39
CA GLU A 16 12.08 9.37 -22.11
C GLU A 16 11.15 8.82 -21.01
N ILE A 17 11.64 7.90 -20.18
CA ILE A 17 10.87 7.34 -19.08
C ILE A 17 11.05 8.26 -17.88
N ASN A 18 10.00 8.97 -17.50
CA ASN A 18 10.02 9.92 -16.39
C ASN A 18 9.44 9.34 -15.10
N SER A 19 8.64 8.27 -15.20
CA SER A 19 8.13 7.53 -14.05
C SER A 19 7.84 6.06 -14.39
N ALA A 20 7.85 5.22 -13.36
CA ALA A 20 7.33 3.85 -13.46
C ALA A 20 6.44 3.53 -12.26
N TYR A 21 5.39 2.75 -12.48
CA TYR A 21 4.38 2.43 -11.47
C TYR A 21 4.23 0.92 -11.40
N LEU A 22 4.48 0.35 -10.23
CA LEU A 22 4.21 -1.05 -9.98
C LEU A 22 2.78 -1.19 -9.46
N ALA A 23 1.92 -1.83 -10.25
CA ALA A 23 0.57 -2.17 -9.83
C ALA A 23 0.58 -3.19 -8.68
N ALA A 24 -0.44 -3.12 -7.83
CA ALA A 24 -0.77 -4.24 -6.96
C ALA A 24 -1.35 -5.41 -7.78
N GLU A 25 -1.26 -6.62 -7.24
CA GLU A 25 -1.76 -7.84 -7.88
C GLU A 25 -3.26 -7.70 -8.21
N GLY A 26 -3.63 -7.88 -9.48
CA GLY A 26 -5.01 -7.74 -9.96
C GLY A 26 -5.48 -6.29 -10.18
N LEU A 27 -4.62 -5.29 -9.98
CA LEU A 27 -4.97 -3.86 -10.10
C LEU A 27 -4.24 -3.13 -11.24
N LEU A 28 -3.74 -3.89 -12.23
CA LEU A 28 -3.10 -3.30 -13.41
C LEU A 28 -4.09 -2.45 -14.23
N GLU A 29 -5.27 -2.98 -14.55
CA GLU A 29 -6.24 -2.25 -15.39
C GLU A 29 -6.69 -0.91 -14.77
N PRO A 30 -7.09 -0.83 -13.49
CA PRO A 30 -7.36 0.47 -12.84
C PRO A 30 -6.16 1.42 -12.85
N LEU A 31 -4.94 0.92 -12.68
CA LEU A 31 -3.73 1.73 -12.77
C LEU A 31 -3.54 2.30 -14.18
N LEU A 32 -3.77 1.51 -15.24
CA LEU A 32 -3.65 1.97 -16.62
C LEU A 32 -4.65 3.10 -16.94
N GLN A 33 -5.85 3.07 -16.35
CA GLN A 33 -6.85 4.13 -16.51
C GLN A 33 -6.46 5.42 -15.79
N GLU A 34 -5.69 5.32 -14.70
CA GLU A 34 -5.20 6.47 -13.95
C GLU A 34 -4.01 7.15 -14.63
N LEU A 35 -3.22 6.42 -15.42
CA LEU A 35 -1.96 6.90 -15.97
C LEU A 35 -2.09 7.46 -17.40
N GLU A 36 -1.29 8.49 -17.67
CA GLU A 36 -1.15 9.08 -19.00
C GLU A 36 0.27 8.85 -19.52
N GLY A 37 0.44 8.96 -20.85
CA GLY A 37 1.75 8.89 -21.49
C GLY A 37 2.47 7.56 -21.29
N ILE A 38 1.72 6.47 -21.13
CA ILE A 38 2.25 5.10 -20.98
C ILE A 38 3.10 4.76 -22.21
N THR A 39 4.35 4.36 -21.96
CA THR A 39 5.32 4.02 -23.01
C THR A 39 5.52 2.52 -23.17
N ASP A 40 5.44 1.76 -22.07
CA ASP A 40 5.59 0.31 -22.06
C ASP A 40 4.99 -0.32 -20.80
N ILE A 41 4.76 -1.64 -20.83
CA ILE A 41 4.23 -2.42 -19.69
C ILE A 41 5.02 -3.72 -19.56
N HIS A 42 5.63 -3.93 -18.40
CA HIS A 42 6.40 -5.12 -18.05
C HIS A 42 5.72 -5.86 -16.90
N ASP A 43 4.81 -6.79 -17.23
CA ASP A 43 3.93 -7.46 -16.26
C ASP A 43 3.12 -6.44 -15.45
N GLN A 44 3.46 -6.19 -14.19
CA GLN A 44 2.78 -5.20 -13.32
C GLN A 44 3.45 -3.82 -13.35
N LEU A 45 4.64 -3.69 -13.96
CA LEU A 45 5.37 -2.42 -14.00
C LEU A 45 5.00 -1.63 -15.26
N VAL A 46 4.30 -0.53 -15.08
CA VAL A 46 3.90 0.40 -16.14
C VAL A 46 4.91 1.53 -16.24
N LEU A 47 5.44 1.79 -17.43
CA LEU A 47 6.38 2.87 -17.70
C LEU A 47 5.65 4.07 -18.32
N SER A 48 5.98 5.29 -17.90
CA SER A 48 5.37 6.51 -18.41
C SER A 48 6.41 7.57 -18.75
N SER A 49 6.10 8.32 -19.80
CA SER A 49 6.81 9.53 -20.22
C SER A 49 6.45 10.76 -19.40
N GLN A 50 5.43 10.68 -18.54
CA GLN A 50 5.04 11.76 -17.64
C GLN A 50 5.82 11.71 -16.33
N PRO A 51 6.04 12.85 -15.66
CA PRO A 51 6.56 12.88 -14.29
C PRO A 51 5.70 12.04 -13.33
N ALA A 52 6.32 11.55 -12.26
CA ALA A 52 5.61 10.76 -11.25
C ALA A 52 4.51 11.61 -10.58
N LYS A 53 3.28 11.09 -10.57
CA LYS A 53 2.15 11.62 -9.78
C LYS A 53 1.74 10.63 -8.69
N GLN A 54 0.91 11.08 -7.74
CA GLN A 54 0.27 10.15 -6.82
C GLN A 54 -0.64 9.19 -7.59
N SER A 55 -0.74 7.96 -7.11
CA SER A 55 -1.58 6.94 -7.70
C SER A 55 -2.27 6.12 -6.61
N TYR A 56 -3.57 5.88 -6.80
CA TYR A 56 -4.37 5.04 -5.91
C TYR A 56 -4.07 3.54 -6.09
N TRP A 57 -3.66 3.14 -7.29
CA TRP A 57 -3.54 1.72 -7.67
C TRP A 57 -2.09 1.23 -7.76
N ALA A 58 -1.10 2.13 -7.65
CA ALA A 58 0.31 1.78 -7.59
C ALA A 58 0.76 1.47 -6.15
N GLN A 59 1.25 0.25 -5.91
CA GLN A 59 1.88 -0.10 -4.63
C GLN A 59 3.29 0.48 -4.48
N ASN A 60 3.96 0.80 -5.60
CA ASN A 60 5.26 1.47 -5.59
C ASN A 60 5.45 2.33 -6.84
N ILE A 61 5.89 3.56 -6.67
CA ILE A 61 6.10 4.55 -7.74
C ILE A 61 7.59 4.88 -7.79
N TRP A 62 8.20 4.64 -8.93
CA TRP A 62 9.61 4.88 -9.22
C TRP A 62 9.73 6.26 -9.86
N ARG A 63 10.39 7.18 -9.16
CA ARG A 63 10.57 8.56 -9.62
C ARG A 63 11.87 8.69 -10.41
N ASN A 64 11.84 9.42 -11.53
CA ASN A 64 13.01 9.70 -12.36
C ASN A 64 13.88 8.45 -12.67
N PRO A 65 13.28 7.33 -13.15
CA PRO A 65 14.01 6.10 -13.39
C PRO A 65 15.03 6.31 -14.52
N LYS A 66 16.17 5.63 -14.43
CA LYS A 66 17.26 5.69 -15.40
C LYS A 66 17.37 4.39 -16.17
N ILE A 67 17.41 4.50 -17.49
CA ILE A 67 17.82 3.41 -18.38
C ILE A 67 19.34 3.33 -18.34
N ILE A 68 19.87 2.14 -18.05
CA ILE A 68 21.29 1.91 -17.89
C ILE A 68 21.69 0.69 -18.73
N GLN A 69 22.58 0.93 -19.70
CA GLN A 69 23.21 -0.14 -20.46
C GLN A 69 24.20 -0.90 -19.57
N ILE A 70 24.22 -2.23 -19.67
CA ILE A 70 25.05 -3.13 -18.89
C ILE A 70 25.71 -4.20 -19.74
N ASP A 71 27.00 -4.44 -19.50
CA ASP A 71 27.77 -5.44 -20.24
C ASP A 71 27.82 -6.79 -19.52
N SER A 72 27.69 -6.78 -18.19
CA SER A 72 27.79 -7.97 -17.34
C SER A 72 27.07 -7.79 -16.01
N ILE A 73 26.93 -8.88 -15.25
CA ILE A 73 26.38 -8.86 -13.88
C ILE A 73 27.20 -7.94 -12.96
N ASN A 74 28.53 -7.98 -13.05
CA ASN A 74 29.41 -7.15 -12.23
C ASN A 74 29.32 -5.68 -12.63
N ASP A 75 29.19 -5.41 -13.93
CA ASP A 75 29.00 -4.05 -14.45
C ASP A 75 27.68 -3.44 -13.95
N ALA A 76 26.58 -4.19 -14.05
CA ALA A 76 25.28 -3.80 -13.52
C ALA A 76 25.34 -3.48 -12.02
N ALA A 77 25.90 -4.39 -11.22
CA ALA A 77 26.02 -4.21 -9.78
C ALA A 77 26.87 -2.97 -9.42
N ARG A 78 27.97 -2.72 -10.13
CA ARG A 78 28.81 -1.54 -9.95
C ARG A 78 28.05 -0.24 -10.26
N LYS A 79 27.32 -0.21 -11.38
CA LYS A 79 26.52 0.96 -11.80
C LYS A 79 25.39 1.24 -10.79
N LEU A 80 24.67 0.22 -10.32
CA LEU A 80 23.65 0.39 -9.28
C LEU A 80 24.23 0.90 -7.95
N ARG A 81 25.36 0.35 -7.48
CA ARG A 81 26.04 0.84 -6.26
C ARG A 81 26.49 2.30 -6.36
N SER A 82 26.82 2.77 -7.56
CA SER A 82 27.21 4.18 -7.77
C SER A 82 26.04 5.15 -7.67
N LEU A 83 24.80 4.66 -7.84
CA LEU A 83 23.58 5.48 -7.80
C LEU A 83 22.94 5.49 -6.41
N HIS A 84 22.88 4.33 -5.75
CA HIS A 84 22.24 4.19 -4.45
C HIS A 84 22.75 2.94 -3.71
N ARG A 85 22.59 2.90 -2.39
CA ARG A 85 23.08 1.80 -1.55
C ARG A 85 22.11 0.61 -1.49
N ASN A 86 20.83 0.87 -1.23
CA ASN A 86 19.82 -0.16 -0.97
C ASN A 86 18.93 -0.35 -2.20
N TRP A 87 18.83 -1.58 -2.67
CA TRP A 87 18.10 -1.89 -3.90
C TRP A 87 17.15 -3.05 -3.69
N CYS A 88 15.94 -2.88 -4.17
CA CYS A 88 14.94 -3.91 -4.35
C CYS A 88 14.89 -4.32 -5.83
N LEU A 89 14.84 -5.62 -6.09
CA LEU A 89 14.63 -6.14 -7.43
C LEU A 89 13.13 -6.33 -7.68
N TYR A 90 12.60 -5.72 -8.73
CA TYR A 90 11.39 -6.19 -9.39
C TYR A 90 11.79 -7.14 -10.52
N SER A 91 11.32 -8.39 -10.49
CA SER A 91 11.73 -9.43 -11.43
C SER A 91 10.54 -9.96 -12.21
N HIS A 92 10.36 -9.49 -13.44
CA HIS A 92 9.32 -9.95 -14.36
C HIS A 92 9.90 -10.87 -15.47
N THR A 93 11.17 -10.69 -15.83
CA THR A 93 11.91 -11.52 -16.80
C THR A 93 13.35 -11.74 -16.31
N LEU A 94 14.11 -12.59 -17.02
CA LEU A 94 15.53 -12.83 -16.80
C LEU A 94 15.88 -13.14 -15.32
N HIS A 95 14.96 -13.83 -14.62
CA HIS A 95 14.96 -13.96 -13.16
C HIS A 95 16.31 -14.36 -12.56
N ARG A 96 16.98 -15.34 -13.18
CA ARG A 96 18.30 -15.81 -12.73
C ARG A 96 19.36 -14.71 -12.84
N ARG A 97 19.42 -13.98 -13.96
CA ARG A 97 20.41 -12.91 -14.17
C ARG A 97 20.14 -11.74 -13.23
N ALA A 98 18.88 -11.33 -13.11
CA ALA A 98 18.47 -10.27 -12.20
C ALA A 98 18.80 -10.60 -10.74
N LYS A 99 18.54 -11.85 -10.31
CA LYS A 99 18.91 -12.33 -8.97
C LYS A 99 20.42 -12.33 -8.73
N LEU A 100 21.22 -12.75 -9.72
CA LEU A 100 22.69 -12.71 -9.62
C LEU A 100 23.23 -11.28 -9.49
N ILE A 101 22.56 -10.28 -10.10
CA ILE A 101 22.89 -8.86 -9.89
C ILE A 101 22.55 -8.45 -8.46
N LEU A 102 21.34 -8.78 -7.98
CA LEU A 102 20.90 -8.49 -6.62
C LEU A 102 21.86 -9.09 -5.57
N ASP A 103 22.33 -10.31 -5.76
CA ASP A 103 23.27 -10.99 -4.85
C ASP A 103 24.65 -10.29 -4.76
N LYS A 104 24.95 -9.38 -5.70
CA LYS A 104 26.14 -8.53 -5.67
C LYS A 104 25.87 -7.15 -5.07
N LEU A 105 24.67 -6.84 -4.61
CA LEU A 105 24.34 -5.56 -3.97
C LEU A 105 24.32 -5.72 -2.44
N PRO A 106 24.41 -4.62 -1.67
CA PRO A 106 24.19 -4.67 -0.23
C PRO A 106 22.82 -5.29 0.08
N PRO A 107 22.73 -6.23 1.04
CA PRO A 107 21.47 -6.90 1.35
C PRO A 107 20.48 -5.91 1.97
N VAL A 108 19.23 -6.00 1.52
CA VAL A 108 18.07 -5.31 2.13
C VAL A 108 17.24 -6.37 2.84
N SER A 109 16.79 -6.07 4.05
CA SER A 109 15.93 -6.99 4.79
C SER A 109 14.62 -7.23 4.03
N SER A 110 14.31 -8.50 3.79
CA SER A 110 13.04 -8.97 3.23
C SER A 110 12.30 -9.90 4.19
N SER A 111 12.76 -9.99 5.43
CA SER A 111 12.13 -10.82 6.45
C SER A 111 10.79 -10.23 6.87
N PRO A 112 9.75 -11.05 7.11
CA PRO A 112 8.49 -10.56 7.62
C PRO A 112 8.67 -9.81 8.96
N MET A 113 7.96 -8.70 9.12
CA MET A 113 8.02 -7.84 10.29
C MET A 113 7.09 -8.35 11.39
N SER A 114 7.50 -8.18 12.65
CA SER A 114 6.62 -8.40 13.80
C SER A 114 5.96 -7.08 14.19
N PHE A 115 4.63 -7.05 14.24
CA PHE A 115 3.87 -5.88 14.68
C PHE A 115 3.87 -5.77 16.23
N PRO A 116 3.92 -4.55 16.80
CA PRO A 116 4.09 -3.26 16.14
C PRO A 116 5.51 -3.05 15.62
N VAL A 117 5.64 -2.34 14.49
CA VAL A 117 6.93 -2.02 13.88
C VAL A 117 6.94 -0.57 13.40
N SER A 118 8.06 0.12 13.60
CA SER A 118 8.29 1.44 13.03
C SER A 118 8.90 1.31 11.64
N LEU A 119 8.41 2.12 10.70
CA LEU A 119 8.98 2.19 9.36
C LEU A 119 10.44 2.63 9.40
N SER A 120 11.26 1.98 8.58
CA SER A 120 12.63 2.42 8.35
C SER A 120 12.60 3.76 7.60
N THR A 121 13.38 4.72 8.08
CA THR A 121 13.62 5.99 7.38
C THR A 121 14.62 5.84 6.23
N THR A 122 15.16 4.62 6.03
CA THR A 122 16.13 4.35 4.98
C THR A 122 15.41 4.25 3.63
N GLN A 123 15.78 5.11 2.69
CA GLN A 123 15.29 5.04 1.32
C GLN A 123 15.67 3.69 0.66
N LEU A 124 14.73 3.16 -0.11
CA LEU A 124 14.86 1.92 -0.86
C LEU A 124 14.62 2.21 -2.33
N GLY A 125 15.65 2.05 -3.17
CA GLY A 125 15.50 2.13 -4.61
C GLY A 125 15.00 0.81 -5.20
N SER A 126 14.50 0.85 -6.43
CA SER A 126 14.05 -0.32 -7.17
C SER A 126 14.72 -0.41 -8.54
N PHE A 127 14.98 -1.64 -9.01
CA PHE A 127 15.47 -1.89 -10.36
C PHE A 127 14.84 -3.14 -10.97
N THR A 128 14.85 -3.21 -12.30
CA THR A 128 14.50 -4.40 -13.11
C THR A 128 15.43 -4.49 -14.32
N LEU A 129 15.57 -5.68 -14.89
CA LEU A 129 16.10 -5.84 -16.25
C LEU A 129 14.95 -5.63 -17.23
N LEU A 130 15.15 -4.81 -18.27
CA LEU A 130 14.22 -4.68 -19.41
C LEU A 130 14.56 -5.72 -20.48
N ASP A 131 15.85 -5.98 -20.67
CA ASP A 131 16.40 -7.01 -21.55
C ASP A 131 17.76 -7.50 -20.99
N GLU A 132 18.52 -8.28 -21.79
CA GLU A 132 19.80 -8.87 -21.37
C GLU A 132 20.87 -7.82 -21.02
N ASN A 133 20.82 -6.65 -21.65
CA ASN A 133 21.82 -5.59 -21.62
C ASN A 133 21.28 -4.23 -21.16
N THR A 134 19.98 -4.12 -20.86
CA THR A 134 19.36 -2.88 -20.40
C THR A 134 18.67 -3.11 -19.07
N LEU A 135 19.00 -2.27 -18.07
CA LEU A 135 18.28 -2.20 -16.82
C LEU A 135 17.59 -0.85 -16.64
N LEU A 136 16.48 -0.87 -15.92
CA LEU A 136 15.79 0.33 -15.44
C LEU A 136 15.99 0.40 -13.93
N ALA A 137 16.42 1.55 -13.41
CA ALA A 137 16.61 1.73 -11.97
C ALA A 137 16.13 3.10 -11.50
N SER A 138 15.44 3.15 -10.36
CA SER A 138 15.16 4.39 -9.66
C SER A 138 15.69 4.31 -8.22
N PRO A 139 16.54 5.26 -7.79
CA PRO A 139 16.96 5.35 -6.39
C PRO A 139 15.86 5.91 -5.48
N GLU A 140 14.80 6.50 -6.04
CA GLU A 140 13.75 7.22 -5.33
C GLU A 140 12.38 6.59 -5.61
N CYS A 141 11.90 5.80 -4.66
CA CYS A 141 10.62 5.12 -4.73
C CYS A 141 9.63 5.64 -3.69
N SER A 142 8.32 5.47 -3.92
CA SER A 142 7.28 5.89 -2.96
C SER A 142 7.14 4.97 -1.76
N SER A 143 7.49 3.68 -1.91
CA SER A 143 7.35 2.69 -0.84
C SER A 143 8.68 2.43 -0.12
N ALA A 144 8.62 2.38 1.21
CA ALA A 144 9.71 1.85 2.04
C ALA A 144 9.78 0.31 2.03
N PHE A 145 8.71 -0.37 1.61
CA PHE A 145 8.65 -1.82 1.49
C PHE A 145 9.18 -2.28 0.12
N PRO A 146 9.91 -3.42 0.08
CA PRO A 146 10.29 -4.07 -1.17
C PRO A 146 9.09 -4.22 -2.12
N ASN A 147 9.19 -3.61 -3.31
CA ASN A 147 8.15 -3.62 -4.33
C ASN A 147 6.77 -3.13 -3.85
N GLY A 148 6.68 -2.33 -2.80
CA GLY A 148 5.38 -1.86 -2.31
C GLY A 148 4.64 -2.83 -1.40
N LYS A 149 5.22 -4.00 -1.09
CA LYS A 149 4.50 -5.07 -0.39
C LYS A 149 5.03 -5.28 1.03
N PRO A 150 4.35 -4.76 2.07
CA PRO A 150 4.70 -5.11 3.44
C PRO A 150 4.44 -6.59 3.70
N LEU A 151 5.35 -7.22 4.44
CA LEU A 151 5.22 -8.61 4.88
C LEU A 151 5.27 -8.63 6.39
N PHE A 152 4.24 -9.22 7.01
CA PHE A 152 4.17 -9.40 8.46
C PHE A 152 4.24 -10.87 8.84
N VAL A 153 4.78 -11.15 10.02
CA VAL A 153 4.63 -12.45 10.66
C VAL A 153 3.15 -12.62 11.02
N GLU A 154 2.49 -13.60 10.40
CA GLU A 154 1.08 -13.87 10.64
C GLU A 154 0.87 -14.64 11.95
N ASP A 155 -0.06 -14.16 12.78
CA ASP A 155 -0.67 -14.95 13.85
C ASP A 155 -1.88 -15.71 13.28
N ARG A 156 -1.83 -17.04 13.36
CA ARG A 156 -2.87 -17.95 12.86
C ARG A 156 -3.82 -18.44 13.96
N ASN A 157 -3.54 -18.13 15.22
CA ASN A 157 -4.25 -18.66 16.38
C ASN A 157 -4.97 -17.57 17.16
N GLY A 158 -4.37 -16.39 17.28
CA GLY A 158 -4.91 -15.25 18.03
C GLY A 158 -6.15 -14.62 17.39
N PRO A 159 -6.04 -14.03 16.19
CA PRO A 159 -7.13 -13.28 15.57
C PRO A 159 -8.19 -14.21 14.95
N PRO A 160 -9.46 -13.78 14.91
CA PRO A 160 -10.56 -14.59 14.37
C PRO A 160 -10.61 -14.67 12.84
N ASN A 161 -9.85 -13.83 12.12
CA ASN A 161 -9.75 -13.81 10.65
C ASN A 161 -8.38 -13.25 10.23
N ARG A 162 -8.10 -13.12 8.92
CA ARG A 162 -6.86 -12.49 8.39
C ARG A 162 -6.97 -10.98 8.13
N ALA A 163 -8.12 -10.36 8.38
CA ALA A 163 -8.32 -8.93 8.11
C ALA A 163 -7.48 -8.01 9.02
N TYR A 164 -6.99 -8.53 10.16
CA TYR A 164 -6.05 -7.81 11.04
C TYR A 164 -4.78 -7.36 10.31
N LEU A 165 -4.34 -8.07 9.26
CA LEU A 165 -3.15 -7.69 8.48
C LEU A 165 -3.32 -6.35 7.78
N LYS A 166 -4.55 -5.98 7.39
CA LYS A 166 -4.85 -4.64 6.85
C LYS A 166 -4.57 -3.57 7.89
N LEU A 167 -4.94 -3.81 9.16
CA LEU A 167 -4.74 -2.85 10.22
C LEU A 167 -3.27 -2.78 10.67
N TYR A 168 -2.56 -3.91 10.66
CA TYR A 168 -1.10 -3.91 10.82
C TYR A 168 -0.42 -3.02 9.79
N GLU A 169 -0.77 -3.18 8.52
CA GLU A 169 -0.25 -2.38 7.41
C GLU A 169 -0.61 -0.90 7.58
N ALA A 170 -1.89 -0.58 7.78
CA ALA A 170 -2.36 0.79 7.89
C ALA A 170 -1.71 1.55 9.07
N LEU A 171 -1.61 0.93 10.25
CA LEU A 171 -0.95 1.54 11.42
C LEU A 171 0.56 1.68 11.23
N THR A 172 1.20 0.71 10.57
CA THR A 172 2.63 0.80 10.25
C THR A 172 2.90 1.97 9.29
N ILE A 173 2.06 2.14 8.26
CA ILE A 173 2.14 3.26 7.31
C ILE A 173 1.87 4.59 8.01
N ALA A 174 0.87 4.64 8.89
CA ALA A 174 0.56 5.84 9.69
C ALA A 174 1.70 6.21 10.67
N GLY A 175 2.60 5.28 10.97
CA GLY A 175 3.74 5.50 11.87
C GLY A 175 3.34 5.64 13.35
N THR A 176 2.10 5.31 13.69
CA THR A 176 1.56 5.38 15.06
C THR A 176 0.50 4.31 15.28
N THR A 177 0.30 3.93 16.53
CA THR A 177 -0.66 2.91 16.97
C THR A 177 -1.51 3.43 18.11
N PRO A 178 -2.68 2.82 18.39
CA PRO A 178 -3.31 2.96 19.69
C PRO A 178 -2.33 2.70 20.83
N GLN A 179 -2.50 3.41 21.94
CA GLN A 179 -1.66 3.29 23.13
C GLN A 179 -2.41 2.64 24.30
N PRO A 180 -1.70 2.05 25.28
CA PRO A 180 -2.32 1.52 26.48
C PRO A 180 -3.20 2.56 27.19
N GLY A 181 -4.45 2.21 27.45
CA GLY A 181 -5.44 3.08 28.11
C GLY A 181 -6.18 4.05 27.18
N GLU A 182 -5.86 4.10 25.89
CA GLU A 182 -6.67 4.81 24.90
C GLU A 182 -8.00 4.08 24.65
N PHE A 183 -9.01 4.84 24.25
CA PHE A 183 -10.32 4.33 23.89
C PHE A 183 -10.56 4.39 22.39
N CYS A 184 -10.85 3.23 21.82
CA CYS A 184 -11.02 3.04 20.39
C CYS A 184 -12.43 2.54 20.06
N ILE A 185 -12.91 2.89 18.86
CA ILE A 185 -14.15 2.35 18.30
C ILE A 185 -13.80 1.56 17.03
N ASP A 186 -14.28 0.33 16.93
CA ASP A 186 -14.15 -0.54 15.75
C ASP A 186 -15.53 -0.83 15.16
N VAL A 187 -15.91 -0.09 14.11
CA VAL A 187 -17.20 -0.26 13.45
C VAL A 187 -17.13 -1.27 12.30
N GLY A 188 -18.15 -2.13 12.20
CA GLY A 188 -18.10 -3.31 11.34
C GLY A 188 -17.11 -4.35 11.83
N GLY A 189 -16.84 -4.36 13.14
CA GLY A 189 -15.70 -5.08 13.70
C GLY A 189 -15.86 -6.60 13.73
N SER A 190 -17.03 -7.16 13.41
CA SER A 190 -17.23 -8.62 13.44
C SER A 190 -16.40 -9.33 12.36
N PRO A 191 -15.76 -10.49 12.66
CA PRO A 191 -15.76 -11.24 13.93
C PRO A 191 -14.71 -10.78 14.96
N GLY A 192 -13.97 -9.69 14.73
CA GLY A 192 -13.08 -9.07 15.73
C GLY A 192 -11.62 -8.98 15.30
N GLY A 193 -11.32 -9.00 14.00
CA GLY A 193 -9.94 -8.96 13.49
C GLY A 193 -9.21 -7.66 13.86
N TRP A 194 -9.88 -6.52 13.70
CA TRP A 194 -9.32 -5.20 14.02
C TRP A 194 -9.36 -4.92 15.53
N ALA A 195 -10.48 -5.20 16.19
CA ALA A 195 -10.56 -5.22 17.66
C ALA A 195 -9.44 -6.03 18.34
N TRP A 196 -8.99 -7.14 17.73
CA TRP A 196 -7.87 -7.94 18.25
C TRP A 196 -6.55 -7.17 18.23
N VAL A 197 -6.23 -6.48 17.12
CA VAL A 197 -5.02 -5.65 17.00
C VAL A 197 -5.06 -4.49 17.99
N ILE A 198 -6.21 -3.81 18.09
CA ILE A 198 -6.40 -2.68 18.99
C ILE A 198 -6.16 -3.12 20.44
N ASN A 199 -6.75 -4.25 20.85
CA ASN A 199 -6.54 -4.80 22.18
C ASN A 199 -5.09 -5.26 22.42
N GLN A 200 -4.41 -5.77 21.40
CA GLN A 200 -2.98 -6.12 21.48
C GLN A 200 -2.10 -4.88 21.74
N CYS A 201 -2.51 -3.70 21.27
CA CYS A 201 -1.85 -2.43 21.58
C CYS A 201 -2.12 -1.95 23.02
N GLY A 202 -2.98 -2.64 23.78
CA GLY A 202 -3.34 -2.29 25.15
C GLY A 202 -4.47 -1.27 25.26
N ALA A 203 -5.08 -0.88 24.15
CA ALA A 203 -6.23 0.01 24.12
C ALA A 203 -7.55 -0.75 24.42
N ASP A 204 -8.50 -0.02 24.99
CA ASP A 204 -9.87 -0.50 25.14
C ASP A 204 -10.62 -0.27 23.83
N VAL A 205 -11.41 -1.25 23.38
CA VAL A 205 -12.16 -1.18 22.13
C VAL A 205 -13.64 -1.44 22.33
N LEU A 206 -14.46 -0.51 21.86
CA LEU A 206 -15.88 -0.72 21.62
C LEU A 206 -16.06 -1.18 20.17
N SER A 207 -16.38 -2.45 19.97
CA SER A 207 -16.72 -2.99 18.66
C SER A 207 -18.22 -2.94 18.39
N ILE A 208 -18.59 -2.46 17.21
CA ILE A 208 -19.98 -2.29 16.79
C ILE A 208 -20.24 -3.03 15.50
N ASP A 209 -21.21 -3.94 15.51
CA ASP A 209 -21.61 -4.68 14.33
C ASP A 209 -23.04 -5.24 14.50
N ARG A 210 -23.69 -5.62 13.40
CA ARG A 210 -24.96 -6.35 13.43
C ARG A 210 -24.73 -7.83 13.75
N SER A 211 -23.53 -8.34 13.54
CA SER A 211 -23.10 -9.70 13.84
C SER A 211 -22.26 -9.76 15.12
N PRO A 212 -22.32 -10.85 15.90
CA PRO A 212 -21.52 -10.96 17.12
C PRO A 212 -20.03 -11.13 16.80
N LEU A 213 -19.18 -10.60 17.69
CA LEU A 213 -17.75 -10.95 17.72
C LEU A 213 -17.55 -12.47 17.91
N SER A 214 -16.36 -12.97 17.60
CA SER A 214 -15.98 -14.34 17.97
C SER A 214 -15.97 -14.53 19.49
N LEU A 215 -16.17 -15.77 19.96
CA LEU A 215 -16.13 -16.09 21.40
C LEU A 215 -14.77 -15.73 22.04
N SER A 216 -13.67 -15.86 21.28
CA SER A 216 -12.34 -15.48 21.73
C SER A 216 -12.21 -13.98 22.00
N MET A 217 -12.97 -13.15 21.28
CA MET A 217 -12.97 -11.70 21.43
C MET A 217 -13.98 -11.21 22.45
N GLN A 218 -15.18 -11.79 22.52
CA GLN A 218 -16.22 -11.38 23.48
C GLN A 218 -15.76 -11.45 24.94
N ASN A 219 -14.92 -12.43 25.28
CA ASN A 219 -14.45 -12.65 26.65
C ASN A 219 -13.12 -11.92 26.96
N LYS A 220 -12.58 -11.16 26.01
CA LYS A 220 -11.26 -10.54 26.13
C LYS A 220 -11.39 -9.24 26.93
N LYS A 221 -10.54 -9.09 27.96
CA LYS A 221 -10.49 -7.85 28.76
C LYS A 221 -10.17 -6.66 27.84
N GLY A 222 -10.91 -5.57 28.01
CA GLY A 222 -10.78 -4.35 27.19
C GLY A 222 -11.49 -4.43 25.84
N VAL A 223 -12.31 -5.45 25.61
CA VAL A 223 -13.17 -5.56 24.41
C VAL A 223 -14.62 -5.51 24.87
N THR A 224 -15.36 -4.53 24.37
CA THR A 224 -16.82 -4.42 24.55
C THR A 224 -17.49 -4.54 23.19
N PHE A 225 -18.67 -5.16 23.14
CA PHE A 225 -19.44 -5.30 21.91
C PHE A 225 -20.85 -4.72 22.05
N GLN A 226 -21.29 -4.01 21.02
CA GLN A 226 -22.68 -3.57 20.88
C GLN A 226 -23.27 -4.03 19.55
N LYS A 227 -24.39 -4.76 19.63
CA LYS A 227 -25.12 -5.25 18.45
C LYS A 227 -26.01 -4.16 17.87
N ARG A 228 -25.52 -3.39 16.90
CA ARG A 228 -26.29 -2.33 16.21
C ARG A 228 -25.72 -2.02 14.84
N ASP A 229 -26.44 -1.17 14.11
CA ASP A 229 -25.95 -0.59 12.85
C ASP A 229 -24.84 0.44 13.16
N ALA A 230 -23.68 0.26 12.54
CA ALA A 230 -22.53 1.15 12.66
C ALA A 230 -22.87 2.60 12.29
N PHE A 231 -23.60 2.81 11.19
CA PHE A 231 -23.95 4.15 10.70
C PHE A 231 -24.98 4.89 11.58
N LYS A 232 -25.53 4.22 12.60
CA LYS A 232 -26.35 4.88 13.62
C LYS A 232 -25.55 5.35 14.82
N LEU A 233 -24.26 5.02 14.90
CA LEU A 233 -23.38 5.53 15.94
C LEU A 233 -23.00 6.97 15.60
N LEU A 234 -23.40 7.90 16.46
CA LEU A 234 -23.14 9.32 16.27
C LEU A 234 -22.15 9.83 17.32
N PRO A 235 -21.30 10.82 16.98
CA PRO A 235 -20.31 11.37 17.91
C PRO A 235 -20.96 11.92 19.19
N GLY A 236 -22.20 12.44 19.12
CA GLY A 236 -22.96 12.94 20.28
C GLY A 236 -23.15 11.94 21.42
N GLU A 237 -23.06 10.63 21.16
CA GLU A 237 -23.10 9.60 22.20
C GLU A 237 -21.85 9.60 23.11
N PHE A 238 -20.78 10.28 22.68
CA PHE A 238 -19.47 10.32 23.33
C PHE A 238 -19.06 11.75 23.74
N GLU A 239 -19.98 12.72 23.85
CA GLU A 239 -19.64 14.10 24.24
C GLU A 239 -18.84 14.23 25.54
N ASN A 240 -19.02 13.27 26.47
CA ASN A 240 -18.30 13.23 27.75
C ASN A 240 -17.14 12.22 27.78
N GLN A 241 -16.78 11.65 26.63
CA GLN A 241 -15.75 10.63 26.50
C GLN A 241 -14.84 10.94 25.32
N HIS A 242 -13.54 11.00 25.56
CA HIS A 242 -12.59 11.12 24.47
C HIS A 242 -12.51 9.80 23.68
N VAL A 243 -12.57 9.88 22.35
CA VAL A 243 -12.30 8.75 21.46
C VAL A 243 -10.95 9.01 20.81
N ASP A 244 -9.97 8.15 21.06
CA ASP A 244 -8.63 8.33 20.52
C ASP A 244 -8.55 7.88 19.05
N TRP A 245 -9.28 6.80 18.72
CA TRP A 245 -9.31 6.22 17.38
C TRP A 245 -10.70 5.72 16.98
N LEU A 246 -11.03 5.92 15.70
CA LEU A 246 -12.16 5.30 15.03
C LEU A 246 -11.67 4.49 13.83
N PHE A 247 -12.05 3.21 13.80
CA PHE A 247 -11.68 2.26 12.78
C PHE A 247 -12.92 1.76 12.01
N SER A 248 -12.81 1.62 10.69
CA SER A 248 -13.88 1.08 9.83
C SER A 248 -13.35 0.23 8.66
N ASP A 249 -13.68 -1.06 8.63
CA ASP A 249 -13.52 -1.96 7.46
C ASP A 249 -14.88 -2.37 6.87
N ILE A 250 -15.89 -1.49 7.00
CA ILE A 250 -17.27 -1.78 6.57
C ILE A 250 -17.38 -1.82 5.04
N ILE A 251 -18.07 -2.83 4.53
CA ILE A 251 -18.50 -2.85 3.13
C ILE A 251 -19.72 -1.93 2.96
N CYS A 252 -19.50 -0.78 2.31
CA CYS A 252 -20.53 0.20 2.00
C CYS A 252 -20.12 1.02 0.76
N TYR A 253 -21.05 1.84 0.27
CA TYR A 253 -20.72 2.83 -0.75
C TYR A 253 -19.79 3.90 -0.16
N PRO A 254 -18.75 4.34 -0.89
CA PRO A 254 -17.80 5.35 -0.42
C PRO A 254 -18.45 6.64 0.09
N GLU A 255 -19.50 7.13 -0.58
CA GLU A 255 -20.22 8.35 -0.22
C GLU A 255 -20.89 8.20 1.15
N LYS A 256 -21.49 7.04 1.41
CA LYS A 256 -22.10 6.75 2.71
C LYS A 256 -21.07 6.71 3.83
N LEU A 257 -19.87 6.18 3.56
CA LEU A 257 -18.77 6.20 4.52
C LEU A 257 -18.28 7.63 4.76
N TYR A 258 -18.11 8.40 3.67
CA TYR A 258 -17.64 9.78 3.73
C TYR A 258 -18.57 10.66 4.57
N ASP A 259 -19.87 10.67 4.26
CA ASP A 259 -20.85 11.50 4.97
C ASP A 259 -20.85 11.19 6.48
N TRP A 260 -20.72 9.91 6.84
CA TRP A 260 -20.68 9.48 8.24
C TRP A 260 -19.36 9.86 8.93
N ILE A 261 -18.21 9.65 8.29
CA ILE A 261 -16.90 10.03 8.86
C ILE A 261 -16.78 11.54 8.99
N LEU A 262 -17.34 12.31 8.05
CA LEU A 262 -17.30 13.77 8.10
C LEU A 262 -17.98 14.30 9.37
N GLU A 263 -19.13 13.74 9.78
CA GLU A 263 -19.80 14.11 11.03
C GLU A 263 -18.88 13.87 12.26
N TRP A 264 -18.14 12.76 12.26
CA TRP A 264 -17.17 12.46 13.31
C TRP A 264 -15.98 13.43 13.31
N VAL A 265 -15.44 13.74 12.14
CA VAL A 265 -14.32 14.69 12.00
C VAL A 265 -14.75 16.08 12.45
N GLU A 266 -15.91 16.56 12.01
CA GLU A 266 -16.45 17.88 12.35
C GLU A 266 -16.79 18.01 13.84
N SER A 267 -17.17 16.92 14.50
CA SER A 267 -17.44 16.91 15.95
C SER A 267 -16.19 17.16 16.80
N GLY A 268 -14.99 16.84 16.28
CA GLY A 268 -13.73 16.89 17.03
C GLY A 268 -13.59 15.88 18.18
N ILE A 269 -14.56 14.96 18.35
CA ILE A 269 -14.57 13.95 19.42
C ILE A 269 -13.49 12.88 19.22
N CYS A 270 -13.20 12.54 17.97
CA CYS A 270 -12.20 11.56 17.58
C CYS A 270 -11.02 12.21 16.85
N LYS A 271 -9.79 11.82 17.22
CA LYS A 271 -8.56 12.38 16.64
C LYS A 271 -8.05 11.62 15.42
N ASN A 272 -8.07 10.29 15.49
CA ASN A 272 -7.42 9.44 14.51
C ASN A 272 -8.44 8.53 13.84
N PHE A 273 -8.29 8.34 12.52
CA PHE A 273 -9.20 7.55 11.72
C PHE A 273 -8.43 6.59 10.82
N ILE A 274 -8.85 5.33 10.78
CA ILE A 274 -8.43 4.40 9.72
C ILE A 274 -9.69 3.77 9.16
N CYS A 275 -9.97 4.08 7.90
CA CYS A 275 -11.13 3.58 7.19
C CYS A 275 -10.70 2.93 5.88
N THR A 276 -11.41 1.91 5.45
CA THR A 276 -11.25 1.35 4.10
C THR A 276 -12.35 1.82 3.18
N ILE A 277 -12.00 2.24 1.98
CA ILE A 277 -12.94 2.59 0.92
C ILE A 277 -13.13 1.37 0.03
N LYS A 278 -14.38 1.03 -0.31
CA LYS A 278 -14.71 -0.10 -1.20
C LYS A 278 -15.16 0.42 -2.55
N PHE A 279 -14.43 0.05 -3.60
CA PHE A 279 -14.86 0.29 -4.98
C PHE A 279 -15.54 -0.94 -5.57
N LYS A 280 -16.58 -0.72 -6.37
CA LYS A 280 -17.31 -1.76 -7.09
C LYS A 280 -17.48 -1.32 -8.53
N GLY A 281 -17.05 -2.15 -9.47
CA GLY A 281 -17.08 -1.80 -10.90
C GLY A 281 -15.97 -0.80 -11.23
N GLU A 282 -16.24 0.09 -12.18
CA GLU A 282 -15.32 1.20 -12.49
C GLU A 282 -15.29 2.19 -11.31
N PRO A 283 -14.13 2.41 -10.69
CA PRO A 283 -14.04 3.27 -9.51
C PRO A 283 -14.22 4.73 -9.91
N ASP A 284 -15.18 5.43 -9.29
CA ASP A 284 -15.17 6.89 -9.28
C ASP A 284 -14.09 7.35 -8.28
N LEU A 285 -12.95 7.82 -8.78
CA LEU A 285 -11.85 8.25 -7.91
C LEU A 285 -12.12 9.63 -7.27
N SER A 286 -13.10 10.39 -7.76
CA SER A 286 -13.42 11.72 -7.20
C SER A 286 -13.95 11.66 -5.78
N ILE A 287 -14.55 10.53 -5.37
CA ILE A 287 -14.94 10.30 -3.98
C ILE A 287 -13.74 9.94 -3.10
N ALA A 288 -12.68 9.33 -3.66
CA ALA A 288 -11.44 9.09 -2.91
C ALA A 288 -10.75 10.42 -2.55
N ASP A 289 -10.72 11.37 -3.49
CA ASP A 289 -10.12 12.70 -3.31
C ASP A 289 -10.78 13.55 -2.20
N LYS A 290 -11.98 13.15 -1.73
CA LYS A 290 -12.68 13.85 -0.65
C LYS A 290 -12.19 13.45 0.75
N PHE A 291 -11.66 12.23 0.91
CA PHE A 291 -11.15 11.73 2.19
C PHE A 291 -9.77 12.33 2.51
#